data_AF-A0A972SXF3-F1
#
_entry.id   AF-A0A972SXF3-F1
#
_cell.length_a   1.000
_cell.length_b   1.000
_cell.length_c   1.000
_cell.angle_alpha   90.00
_cell.angle_beta   90.00
_cell.angle_gamma   90.00
#
_symmetry.space_group_name_H-M   'P 1'
#
loop_
_entity.id
_entity.type
_entity.pdbx_description
1 polymer ?
#
loop_
_entity_poly.entity_id
_entity_poly.type
_entity_poly.pdbx_seq_one_letter_code
_entity_poly.pdbx_strand_id
1 'polypeptide(L)'
;MRTMLYEARQTTLPGLKTPEQEYWELINRGGCSFYEALSVLDKIGWDFKDFTTQYLTHKFHSYPARFIPQIPLTFIKLFTKEGETVLDPFCGCGTTLVEAFLNNRNSIGNDFNPLATLISKVKVTLIEDEEFRYLKEKLKKMKSRLDLDYKRIDKRLKSLPNRKLSKIFNRAVISKLEAIRETLLEIKEEGGHEDIFDLGRVSLSSTVWSLVENGGGIDVDVDDLFMKKVHSMEKELKKMAKIVKKIPDVKIINGDARRLEVEMNTVDLIVTSPPYVNALDYYRVHMYNMLWLGMDFDLFRRHEIGAHSNFINNRFRLLSGYLGDMLRSMIEMNRVLKKNKLCVIVVGNSSLEYELIESYKFFADMSKFIGFKPLKTYFRNIDKTRKYTSADIGKIDDEYILVLQKVNDAEVSASDGGFVADIVTQQMDKFKKQIEKVQGTSVRGRKPTKERLLENVDKIKEAIAHIPDDVKMERQR
;
A
#
# COMPACT_ATOMS: atom_id res chain seq x y z
N MET A 1 26.45 13.59 6.86
CA MET A 1 25.25 14.33 6.37
C MET A 1 24.07 13.42 5.99
N ARG A 2 24.26 12.19 5.46
CA ARG A 2 23.18 11.16 5.34
C ARG A 2 22.74 10.55 6.69
N THR A 3 23.53 10.72 7.76
CA THR A 3 23.24 10.30 9.14
C THR A 3 22.20 11.18 9.87
N MET A 4 22.00 12.43 9.43
CA MET A 4 21.20 13.43 10.16
C MET A 4 19.67 13.17 10.16
N LEU A 5 19.17 12.28 9.32
CA LEU A 5 17.73 11.96 9.29
C LEU A 5 17.28 11.06 10.46
N TYR A 6 18.21 10.29 11.03
CA TYR A 6 17.94 9.24 12.00
C TYR A 6 18.88 9.30 13.21
N GLU A 7 19.58 10.41 13.42
CA GLU A 7 20.21 10.69 14.70
C GLU A 7 19.10 11.00 15.72
N ALA A 8 18.44 9.96 16.20
CA ALA A 8 17.71 9.99 17.44
C ALA A 8 18.69 10.43 18.53
N ARG A 9 18.29 11.43 19.31
CA ARG A 9 18.99 11.87 20.52
C ARG A 9 19.02 10.71 21.52
N GLN A 10 19.99 9.82 21.39
CA GLN A 10 20.35 8.86 22.42
C GLN A 10 21.84 9.06 22.71
N THR A 11 22.11 9.79 23.79
CA THR A 11 23.42 9.81 24.43
C THR A 11 23.72 8.40 24.94
N THR A 12 24.43 7.60 24.15
CA THR A 12 24.99 6.34 24.65
C THR A 12 26.26 6.61 25.44
N LEU A 13 26.53 5.75 26.42
CA LEU A 13 27.84 5.66 27.08
C LEU A 13 28.93 5.49 26.02
N PRO A 14 30.13 6.07 26.17
CA PRO A 14 31.21 5.95 25.19
C PRO A 14 31.49 4.48 24.87
N GLY A 15 31.24 4.05 23.63
CA GLY A 15 31.58 2.71 23.12
C GLY A 15 30.42 1.74 22.86
N LEU A 16 29.19 2.03 23.31
CA LEU A 16 28.01 1.19 23.00
C LEU A 16 27.21 1.77 21.82
N LYS A 17 27.02 0.97 20.77
CA LYS A 17 26.16 1.33 19.63
C LYS A 17 24.70 1.03 19.98
N THR A 18 23.81 1.91 19.53
CA THR A 18 22.37 1.65 19.58
C THR A 18 21.98 0.60 18.51
N PRO A 19 20.87 -0.14 18.69
CA PRO A 19 20.36 -1.05 17.66
C PRO A 19 20.14 -0.38 16.29
N GLU A 20 19.78 0.90 16.29
CA GLU A 20 19.63 1.70 15.08
C GLU A 20 20.98 1.98 14.40
N GLN A 21 22.03 2.34 15.15
CA GLN A 21 23.37 2.51 14.61
C GLN A 21 23.92 1.20 14.00
N GLU A 22 23.72 0.07 14.67
CA GLU A 22 24.13 -1.25 14.15
C GLU A 22 23.38 -1.61 12.87
N TYR A 23 22.07 -1.37 12.81
CA TYR A 23 21.26 -1.54 11.60
C TYR A 23 21.79 -0.69 10.44
N TRP A 24 22.08 0.59 10.68
CA TRP A 24 22.60 1.48 9.65
C TRP A 24 23.97 1.03 9.14
N GLU A 25 24.84 0.53 10.00
CA GLU A 25 26.12 -0.04 9.59
C GLU A 25 25.97 -1.30 8.75
N LEU A 26 24.99 -2.16 9.06
CA LEU A 26 24.72 -3.38 8.30
C LEU A 26 24.29 -3.06 6.86
N ILE A 27 23.34 -2.14 6.68
CA ILE A 27 22.75 -1.87 5.35
C ILE A 27 23.58 -0.89 4.50
N ASN A 28 24.48 -0.10 5.10
CA ASN A 28 25.36 0.82 4.37
C ASN A 28 26.73 0.20 4.03
N ARG A 29 26.92 -1.12 4.21
CA ARG A 29 28.12 -1.79 3.74
C ARG A 29 28.16 -1.73 2.21
N GLY A 30 29.02 -0.86 1.68
CA GLY A 30 29.23 -0.75 0.23
C GLY A 30 29.98 -1.97 -0.30
N GLY A 31 29.71 -2.33 -1.56
CA GLY A 31 30.50 -3.33 -2.29
C GLY A 31 30.27 -4.79 -1.89
N CYS A 32 29.23 -5.11 -1.11
CA CYS A 32 28.89 -6.49 -0.79
C CYS A 32 28.53 -7.29 -2.05
N SER A 33 29.05 -8.52 -2.14
CA SER A 33 28.53 -9.52 -3.08
C SER A 33 27.09 -9.88 -2.74
N PHE A 34 26.39 -10.49 -3.70
CA PHE A 34 25.00 -10.91 -3.52
C PHE A 34 24.80 -11.85 -2.31
N TYR A 35 25.71 -12.81 -2.10
CA TYR A 35 25.64 -13.75 -0.98
C TYR A 35 25.95 -13.09 0.36
N GLU A 36 26.90 -12.15 0.39
CA GLU A 36 27.15 -11.34 1.59
C GLU A 36 25.92 -10.49 1.95
N ALA A 37 25.30 -9.83 0.97
CA ALA A 37 24.07 -9.08 1.17
C ALA A 37 22.92 -9.97 1.69
N LEU A 38 22.78 -11.20 1.17
CA LEU A 38 21.84 -12.18 1.71
C LEU A 38 22.16 -12.58 3.16
N SER A 39 23.43 -12.71 3.53
CA SER A 39 23.84 -13.02 4.91
C SER A 39 23.56 -11.85 5.87
N VAL A 40 23.57 -10.61 5.37
CA VAL A 40 23.22 -9.43 6.18
C VAL A 40 21.76 -9.47 6.60
N LEU A 41 20.86 -9.93 5.74
CA LEU A 41 19.43 -10.05 6.05
C LEU A 41 19.14 -10.93 7.27
N ASP A 42 19.98 -11.96 7.54
CA ASP A 42 19.84 -12.83 8.72
C ASP A 42 20.19 -12.11 10.03
N LYS A 43 20.90 -10.98 9.95
CA LYS A 43 21.32 -10.17 11.09
C LYS A 43 20.34 -9.04 11.40
N ILE A 44 19.32 -8.84 10.55
CA ILE A 44 18.35 -7.77 10.72
C ILE A 44 17.24 -8.20 11.69
N GLY A 45 17.02 -7.39 12.73
CA GLY A 45 15.85 -7.51 13.59
C GLY A 45 14.61 -6.90 12.93
N TRP A 46 13.80 -7.75 12.26
CA TRP A 46 12.69 -7.31 11.39
C TRP A 46 11.47 -6.70 12.10
N ASP A 47 11.43 -6.71 13.44
CA ASP A 47 10.32 -6.11 14.20
C ASP A 47 10.43 -4.58 14.28
N PHE A 48 11.64 -4.01 14.24
CA PHE A 48 11.91 -2.55 14.30
C PHE A 48 11.11 -1.78 15.38
N LYS A 49 10.90 -2.40 16.56
CA LYS A 49 10.02 -1.92 17.64
C LYS A 49 10.33 -0.52 18.15
N ASP A 50 11.58 -0.05 18.02
CA ASP A 50 12.03 1.26 18.53
C ASP A 50 12.34 2.26 17.41
N PHE A 51 12.18 1.88 16.14
CA PHE A 51 12.56 2.73 15.02
C PHE A 51 11.49 3.76 14.70
N THR A 52 11.91 4.96 14.30
CA THR A 52 10.98 5.97 13.77
C THR A 52 10.52 5.56 12.37
N THR A 53 9.21 5.46 12.21
CA THR A 53 8.60 5.08 10.93
C THR A 53 7.96 6.30 10.27
N GLN A 54 7.37 7.20 11.06
CA GLN A 54 6.82 8.48 10.61
C GLN A 54 7.93 9.53 10.50
N TYR A 55 8.59 9.65 9.34
CA TYR A 55 9.52 10.75 9.01
C TYR A 55 9.26 11.30 7.61
N LEU A 56 9.64 12.56 7.39
CA LEU A 56 9.48 13.25 6.10
C LEU A 56 8.06 13.06 5.52
N THR A 57 7.99 12.69 4.24
CA THR A 57 6.74 12.59 3.48
C THR A 57 5.91 11.36 3.83
N HIS A 58 6.45 10.38 4.57
CA HIS A 58 5.65 9.26 5.11
C HIS A 58 4.50 9.72 6.01
N LYS A 59 4.58 10.95 6.54
CA LYS A 59 3.57 11.58 7.41
C LYS A 59 2.37 12.19 6.71
N PHE A 60 2.38 12.30 5.38
CA PHE A 60 1.41 13.15 4.66
C PHE A 60 -0.03 12.71 4.82
N HIS A 61 -0.24 11.39 4.80
CA HIS A 61 -1.58 10.83 4.85
C HIS A 61 -1.58 9.58 5.72
N SER A 62 -2.59 9.47 6.58
CA SER A 62 -2.93 8.22 7.25
C SER A 62 -3.48 7.26 6.20
N TYR A 63 -2.88 6.08 6.05
CA TYR A 63 -3.33 5.09 5.09
C TYR A 63 -3.19 3.72 5.77
N PRO A 64 -4.23 2.88 5.73
CA PRO A 64 -4.24 1.61 6.45
C PRO A 64 -3.26 0.60 5.86
N ALA A 65 -2.85 -0.39 6.66
CA ALA A 65 -2.12 -1.58 6.22
C ALA A 65 -0.86 -1.27 5.37
N ARG A 66 -0.01 -0.37 5.86
CA ARG A 66 1.29 -0.05 5.25
C ARG A 66 2.40 -0.80 5.96
N PHE A 67 3.37 -1.35 5.22
CA PHE A 67 4.62 -1.75 5.87
C PHE A 67 5.46 -0.54 6.29
N ILE A 68 6.39 -0.82 7.21
CA ILE A 68 7.35 0.16 7.73
C ILE A 68 8.43 0.49 6.68
N PRO A 69 8.94 1.74 6.63
CA PRO A 69 9.95 2.13 5.63
C PRO A 69 11.26 1.35 5.68
N GLN A 70 11.63 0.81 6.85
CA GLN A 70 12.87 0.07 7.04
C GLN A 70 12.95 -1.18 6.15
N ILE A 71 11.81 -1.76 5.77
CA ILE A 71 11.80 -2.94 4.91
C ILE A 71 12.25 -2.63 3.49
N PRO A 72 11.55 -1.78 2.70
CA PRO A 72 12.03 -1.41 1.38
C PRO A 72 13.42 -0.77 1.43
N LEU A 73 13.71 0.08 2.43
CA LEU A 73 15.03 0.67 2.60
C LEU A 73 16.15 -0.38 2.66
N THR A 74 15.96 -1.46 3.44
CA THR A 74 16.96 -2.53 3.60
C THR A 74 17.28 -3.18 2.24
N PHE A 75 16.25 -3.54 1.48
CA PHE A 75 16.46 -4.19 0.18
C PHE A 75 17.00 -3.22 -0.88
N ILE A 76 16.55 -1.97 -0.88
CA ILE A 76 17.05 -0.92 -1.77
C ILE A 76 18.55 -0.70 -1.53
N LYS A 77 18.98 -0.58 -0.27
CA LYS A 77 20.38 -0.36 0.07
C LYS A 77 21.28 -1.54 -0.30
N LEU A 78 20.83 -2.76 -0.06
CA LEU A 78 21.65 -3.97 -0.22
C LEU A 78 21.66 -4.54 -1.64
N PHE A 79 20.58 -4.37 -2.42
CA PHE A 79 20.41 -5.06 -3.70
C PHE A 79 20.24 -4.13 -4.90
N THR A 80 20.38 -2.81 -4.71
CA THR A 80 20.39 -1.85 -5.82
C THR A 80 21.51 -0.82 -5.72
N LYS A 81 21.89 -0.24 -6.86
CA LYS A 81 22.80 0.90 -7.00
C LYS A 81 22.01 2.20 -7.24
N GLU A 82 22.65 3.35 -7.04
CA GLU A 82 22.04 4.63 -7.43
C GLU A 82 21.74 4.62 -8.95
N GLY A 83 20.56 5.12 -9.33
CA GLY A 83 20.05 5.10 -10.71
C GLY A 83 19.41 3.79 -11.17
N GLU A 84 19.53 2.68 -10.41
CA GLU A 84 18.76 1.46 -10.72
C GLU A 84 17.28 1.64 -10.34
N THR A 85 16.42 0.82 -10.97
CA THR A 85 14.95 0.99 -10.90
C THR A 85 14.32 0.03 -9.90
N VAL A 86 13.56 0.59 -8.95
CA VAL A 86 12.77 -0.16 -7.95
C VAL A 86 11.29 -0.12 -8.32
N LEU A 87 10.62 -1.26 -8.36
CA LEU A 87 9.18 -1.34 -8.61
C LEU A 87 8.42 -1.74 -7.35
N ASP A 88 7.28 -1.08 -7.14
CA ASP A 88 6.24 -1.55 -6.24
C ASP A 88 4.91 -1.71 -7.02
N PRO A 89 4.50 -2.95 -7.37
CA PRO A 89 3.29 -3.21 -8.15
C PRO A 89 1.98 -2.99 -7.37
N PHE A 90 2.07 -2.84 -6.04
CA PHE A 90 0.96 -2.54 -5.13
C PHE A 90 1.36 -1.38 -4.22
N CYS A 91 1.76 -0.25 -4.83
CA CYS A 91 2.52 0.77 -4.13
C CYS A 91 1.77 1.44 -2.98
N GLY A 92 0.44 1.35 -2.93
CA GLY A 92 -0.38 2.00 -1.93
C GLY A 92 -0.03 3.48 -1.85
N CYS A 93 0.31 3.97 -0.66
CA CYS A 93 0.76 5.36 -0.45
C CYS A 93 2.26 5.59 -0.71
N GLY A 94 2.96 4.65 -1.33
CA GLY A 94 4.30 4.88 -1.90
C GLY A 94 5.45 4.79 -0.90
N THR A 95 5.36 3.92 0.11
CA THR A 95 6.47 3.74 1.08
C THR A 95 7.76 3.33 0.35
N THR A 96 7.71 2.38 -0.57
CA THR A 96 8.86 1.95 -1.40
C THR A 96 9.42 3.10 -2.24
N LEU A 97 8.53 3.90 -2.84
CA LEU A 97 8.89 5.00 -3.73
C LEU A 97 9.64 6.11 -2.98
N VAL A 98 9.18 6.47 -1.77
CA VAL A 98 9.89 7.45 -0.93
C VAL A 98 11.28 6.95 -0.57
N GLU A 99 11.41 5.68 -0.17
CA GLU A 99 12.73 5.13 0.17
C GLU A 99 13.66 5.05 -1.05
N ALA A 100 13.14 4.72 -2.23
CA ALA A 100 13.89 4.77 -3.47
C ALA A 100 14.36 6.19 -3.78
N PHE A 101 13.45 7.17 -3.67
CA PHE A 101 13.72 8.59 -3.93
C PHE A 101 14.81 9.14 -3.01
N LEU A 102 14.70 8.89 -1.70
CA LEU A 102 15.70 9.32 -0.70
C LEU A 102 17.08 8.68 -0.90
N ASN A 103 17.14 7.58 -1.65
CA ASN A 103 18.35 6.85 -1.94
C ASN A 103 18.82 7.01 -3.40
N ASN A 104 18.32 8.00 -4.16
CA ASN A 104 18.71 8.23 -5.55
C ASN A 104 18.48 7.00 -6.46
N ARG A 105 17.42 6.21 -6.23
CA ARG A 105 16.98 5.14 -7.13
C ARG A 105 15.83 5.64 -7.97
N ASN A 106 15.79 5.24 -9.24
CA ASN A 106 14.59 5.40 -10.04
C ASN A 106 13.50 4.50 -9.48
N SER A 107 12.24 4.87 -9.65
CA SER A 107 11.17 4.03 -9.15
C SER A 107 9.90 4.05 -9.98
N ILE A 108 9.20 2.92 -9.96
CA ILE A 108 7.89 2.76 -10.59
C ILE A 108 6.92 2.31 -9.50
N GLY A 109 5.81 3.02 -9.37
CA GLY A 109 4.72 2.65 -8.48
C GLY A 109 3.47 2.35 -9.28
N ASN A 110 2.88 1.18 -9.07
CA ASN A 110 1.58 0.84 -9.62
C ASN A 110 0.59 0.60 -8.48
N ASP A 111 -0.60 1.19 -8.58
CA ASP A 111 -1.72 0.83 -7.70
C ASP A 111 -3.05 1.11 -8.40
N PHE A 112 -4.03 0.23 -8.22
CA PHE A 112 -5.36 0.42 -8.81
C PHE A 112 -6.16 1.52 -8.10
N ASN A 113 -5.84 1.83 -6.84
CA ASN A 113 -6.48 2.89 -6.07
C ASN A 113 -5.96 4.29 -6.50
N PRO A 114 -6.80 5.13 -7.14
CA PRO A 114 -6.37 6.45 -7.61
C PRO A 114 -6.02 7.42 -6.47
N LEU A 115 -6.56 7.21 -5.27
CA LEU A 115 -6.14 8.00 -4.10
C LEU A 115 -4.73 7.62 -3.67
N ALA A 116 -4.41 6.33 -3.71
CA ALA A 116 -3.11 5.81 -3.30
C ALA A 116 -1.99 6.31 -4.22
N THR A 117 -2.23 6.27 -5.54
CA THR A 117 -1.30 6.82 -6.54
C THR A 117 -1.12 8.32 -6.43
N LEU A 118 -2.20 9.09 -6.18
CA LEU A 118 -2.10 10.53 -5.92
C LEU A 118 -1.23 10.83 -4.68
N ILE A 119 -1.47 10.12 -3.57
CA ILE A 119 -0.65 10.28 -2.34
C ILE A 119 0.81 9.92 -2.62
N SER A 120 1.05 8.82 -3.34
CA SER A 120 2.38 8.38 -3.73
C SER A 120 3.12 9.43 -4.54
N LYS A 121 2.46 10.02 -5.55
CA LYS A 121 3.02 11.11 -6.38
C LYS A 121 3.44 12.30 -5.52
N VAL A 122 2.56 12.81 -4.66
CA VAL A 122 2.86 13.98 -3.82
C VAL A 122 4.03 13.70 -2.86
N LYS A 123 4.16 12.48 -2.34
CA LYS A 123 5.24 12.13 -1.40
C LYS A 123 6.64 12.09 -2.02
N VAL A 124 6.74 12.04 -3.35
CA VAL A 124 8.01 11.99 -4.12
C VAL A 124 8.16 13.18 -5.08
N THR A 125 7.35 14.23 -4.89
CA THR A 125 7.41 15.46 -5.70
C THR A 125 7.88 16.61 -4.82
N LEU A 126 9.00 17.24 -5.19
CA LEU A 126 9.47 18.46 -4.54
C LEU A 126 8.73 19.66 -5.13
N ILE A 127 8.34 20.62 -4.29
CA ILE A 127 7.56 21.78 -4.68
C ILE A 127 8.28 23.03 -4.22
N GLU A 128 8.40 24.01 -5.12
CA GLU A 128 9.07 25.29 -4.88
C GLU A 128 8.28 26.21 -3.95
N ASP A 129 8.97 27.13 -3.28
CA ASP A 129 8.36 28.03 -2.30
C ASP A 129 7.33 29.00 -2.92
N GLU A 130 7.48 29.34 -4.20
CA GLU A 130 6.53 30.17 -4.96
C GLU A 130 5.15 29.50 -5.02
N GLU A 131 5.09 28.20 -5.28
CA GLU A 131 3.85 27.44 -5.39
C GLU A 131 3.08 27.41 -4.06
N PHE A 132 3.80 27.26 -2.94
CA PHE A 132 3.17 27.35 -1.63
C PHE A 132 2.63 28.75 -1.32
N ARG A 133 3.32 29.81 -1.76
CA ARG A 133 2.82 31.19 -1.62
C ARG A 133 1.55 31.37 -2.46
N TYR A 134 1.58 30.90 -3.71
CA TYR A 134 0.43 30.93 -4.61
C TYR A 134 -0.81 30.23 -4.02
N LEU A 135 -0.67 29.00 -3.51
CA LEU A 135 -1.78 28.29 -2.85
C LEU A 135 -2.33 29.07 -1.64
N LYS A 136 -1.44 29.64 -0.80
CA LYS A 136 -1.85 30.43 0.38
C LYS A 136 -2.63 31.68 -0.02
N GLU A 137 -2.24 32.35 -1.11
CA GLU A 137 -2.95 33.51 -1.63
C GLU A 137 -4.34 33.16 -2.17
N LYS A 138 -4.46 32.05 -2.91
CA LYS A 138 -5.76 31.55 -3.38
C LYS A 138 -6.71 31.24 -2.23
N LEU A 139 -6.21 30.56 -1.20
CA LEU A 139 -7.00 30.23 -0.01
C LEU A 139 -7.40 31.47 0.81
N LYS A 140 -6.58 32.52 0.81
CA LYS A 140 -6.94 33.81 1.44
C LYS A 140 -8.08 34.49 0.67
N LYS A 141 -8.04 34.46 -0.67
CA LYS A 141 -9.11 35.01 -1.53
C LYS A 141 -10.41 34.20 -1.38
N MET A 142 -10.34 32.88 -1.23
CA MET A 142 -11.49 32.01 -0.93
C MET A 142 -12.28 32.50 0.29
N LYS A 143 -11.59 32.80 1.40
CA LYS A 143 -12.23 33.28 2.65
C LYS A 143 -13.02 34.58 2.49
N SER A 144 -12.73 35.38 1.46
CA SER A 144 -13.43 36.64 1.18
C SER A 144 -14.68 36.51 0.30
N ARG A 145 -14.92 35.33 -0.30
CA ARG A 145 -15.98 35.10 -1.31
C ARG A 145 -17.13 34.20 -0.84
N LEU A 146 -17.16 33.81 0.43
CA LEU A 146 -18.06 32.78 0.97
C LEU A 146 -19.49 33.31 1.20
N ASP A 147 -20.18 33.66 0.12
CA ASP A 147 -21.64 33.75 0.06
C ASP A 147 -22.19 32.47 -0.59
N LEU A 148 -22.93 31.70 0.20
CA LEU A 148 -23.23 30.29 -0.08
C LEU A 148 -24.35 30.14 -1.13
N ASP A 149 -24.01 29.58 -2.30
CA ASP A 149 -25.01 29.02 -3.21
C ASP A 149 -25.58 27.72 -2.59
N TYR A 150 -26.68 27.88 -1.84
CA TYR A 150 -27.38 26.79 -1.16
C TYR A 150 -27.79 25.65 -2.10
N LYS A 151 -28.01 25.91 -3.40
CA LYS A 151 -28.41 24.86 -4.37
C LYS A 151 -27.28 23.87 -4.64
N ARG A 152 -26.03 24.32 -4.70
CA ARG A 152 -24.87 23.44 -4.92
C ARG A 152 -24.62 22.53 -3.73
N ILE A 153 -24.73 23.06 -2.51
CA ILE A 153 -24.57 22.31 -1.25
C ILE A 153 -25.61 21.19 -1.15
N ASP A 154 -26.87 21.49 -1.44
CA ASP A 154 -27.95 20.50 -1.41
C ASP A 154 -27.76 19.38 -2.45
N LYS A 155 -27.26 19.71 -3.65
CA LYS A 155 -26.91 18.70 -4.66
C LYS A 155 -25.79 17.79 -4.16
N ARG A 156 -24.78 18.35 -3.47
CA ARG A 156 -23.65 17.58 -2.94
C ARG A 156 -24.06 16.67 -1.79
N LEU A 157 -24.85 17.17 -0.85
CA LEU A 157 -25.42 16.38 0.24
C LEU A 157 -26.14 15.13 -0.27
N LYS A 158 -26.88 15.24 -1.38
CA LYS A 158 -27.55 14.10 -2.02
C LYS A 158 -26.60 13.07 -2.66
N SER A 159 -25.37 13.48 -3.01
CA SER A 159 -24.35 12.60 -3.60
C SER A 159 -23.47 11.88 -2.57
N LEU A 160 -23.51 12.31 -1.30
CA LEU A 160 -22.79 11.64 -0.23
C LEU A 160 -23.56 10.38 0.22
N PRO A 161 -22.88 9.28 0.60
CA PRO A 161 -23.52 8.11 1.17
C PRO A 161 -24.35 8.48 2.41
N ASN A 162 -25.36 7.69 2.75
CA ASN A 162 -26.32 8.08 3.82
C ASN A 162 -25.96 7.56 5.23
N ARG A 163 -24.96 6.66 5.36
CA ARG A 163 -24.70 5.96 6.64
C ARG A 163 -23.84 6.79 7.60
N LYS A 164 -24.39 7.21 8.75
CA LYS A 164 -23.72 7.93 9.87
C LYS A 164 -23.08 9.28 9.54
N LEU A 165 -23.12 9.71 8.27
CA LEU A 165 -22.44 10.88 7.75
C LEU A 165 -23.10 12.21 8.06
N SER A 166 -24.42 12.20 8.24
CA SER A 166 -25.20 13.41 8.51
C SER A 166 -24.72 14.17 9.75
N LYS A 167 -24.08 13.49 10.71
CA LYS A 167 -23.49 14.11 11.90
C LYS A 167 -22.11 14.72 11.63
N ILE A 168 -21.27 14.07 10.83
CA ILE A 168 -19.89 14.51 10.54
C ILE A 168 -19.88 15.64 9.49
N PHE A 169 -20.64 15.46 8.41
CA PHE A 169 -20.73 16.41 7.30
C PHE A 169 -22.01 17.23 7.43
N ASN A 170 -22.08 18.05 8.49
CA ASN A 170 -23.13 19.06 8.58
C ASN A 170 -22.93 20.15 7.51
N ARG A 171 -23.93 21.03 7.33
CA ARG A 171 -23.90 22.08 6.29
C ARG A 171 -22.65 22.96 6.39
N ALA A 172 -22.22 23.35 7.59
CA ALA A 172 -21.04 24.21 7.76
C ALA A 172 -19.74 23.52 7.33
N VAL A 173 -19.56 22.25 7.71
CA VAL A 173 -18.39 21.45 7.29
C VAL A 173 -18.37 21.26 5.78
N ILE A 174 -19.50 20.92 5.17
CA ILE A 174 -19.62 20.74 3.72
C ILE A 174 -19.29 22.04 2.99
N SER A 175 -19.86 23.18 3.43
CA SER A 175 -19.58 24.48 2.82
C SER A 175 -18.09 24.81 2.79
N LYS A 176 -17.37 24.56 3.89
CA LYS A 176 -15.93 24.80 3.98
C LYS A 176 -15.12 23.85 3.08
N LEU A 177 -15.43 22.54 3.11
CA LEU A 177 -14.76 21.56 2.25
C LEU A 177 -15.01 21.84 0.76
N GLU A 178 -16.21 22.29 0.40
CA GLU A 178 -16.56 22.65 -0.97
C GLU A 178 -15.80 23.91 -1.42
N ALA A 179 -15.71 24.93 -0.57
CA ALA A 179 -14.92 26.13 -0.88
C ALA A 179 -13.44 25.79 -1.15
N ILE A 180 -12.85 24.91 -0.33
CA ILE A 180 -11.48 24.42 -0.54
C ILE A 180 -11.39 23.67 -1.88
N ARG A 181 -12.32 22.76 -2.15
CA ARG A 181 -12.36 21.98 -3.39
C ARG A 181 -12.46 22.88 -4.63
N GLU A 182 -13.35 23.86 -4.63
CA GLU A 182 -13.51 24.80 -5.75
C GLU A 182 -12.26 25.65 -5.95
N THR A 183 -11.61 26.11 -4.87
CA THR A 183 -10.32 26.81 -4.96
C THR A 183 -9.23 25.95 -5.61
N LEU A 184 -9.19 24.65 -5.29
CA LEU A 184 -8.26 23.73 -5.94
C LEU A 184 -8.60 23.52 -7.42
N LEU A 185 -9.89 23.51 -7.79
CA LEU A 185 -10.31 23.42 -9.19
C LEU A 185 -9.95 24.68 -9.98
N GLU A 186 -10.11 25.87 -9.40
CA GLU A 186 -9.62 27.12 -10.00
C GLU A 186 -8.11 27.04 -10.30
N ILE A 187 -7.31 26.53 -9.35
CA ILE A 187 -5.86 26.32 -9.56
C ILE A 187 -5.61 25.37 -10.73
N LYS A 188 -6.38 24.28 -10.85
CA LYS A 188 -6.26 23.32 -11.95
C LYS A 188 -6.61 23.96 -13.30
N GLU A 189 -7.66 24.80 -13.33
CA GLU A 189 -8.14 25.46 -14.55
C GLU A 189 -7.18 26.52 -15.07
N GLU A 190 -6.46 27.20 -14.18
CA GLU A 190 -5.42 28.18 -14.55
C GLU A 190 -4.20 27.53 -15.22
N GLY A 191 -3.90 26.27 -14.89
CA GLY A 191 -2.78 25.51 -15.45
C GLY A 191 -1.41 25.92 -14.91
N GLY A 192 -0.39 25.06 -15.09
CA GLY A 192 1.00 25.36 -14.68
C GLY A 192 1.28 25.20 -13.17
N HIS A 193 0.31 24.69 -12.43
CA HIS A 193 0.33 24.52 -10.96
C HIS A 193 -0.08 23.09 -10.56
N GLU A 194 0.27 22.09 -11.38
CA GLU A 194 -0.20 20.71 -11.23
C GLU A 194 0.26 20.06 -9.93
N ASP A 195 1.50 20.31 -9.51
CA ASP A 195 2.08 19.68 -8.32
C ASP A 195 1.49 20.25 -7.02
N ILE A 196 1.29 21.56 -6.96
CA ILE A 196 0.62 22.19 -5.81
C ILE A 196 -0.87 21.88 -5.77
N PHE A 197 -1.51 21.73 -6.93
CA PHE A 197 -2.86 21.21 -7.03
C PHE A 197 -2.98 19.81 -6.43
N ASP A 198 -2.10 18.88 -6.82
CA ASP A 198 -2.08 17.53 -6.28
C ASP A 198 -1.77 17.50 -4.78
N LEU A 199 -0.83 18.32 -4.29
CA LEU A 199 -0.58 18.48 -2.85
C LEU A 199 -1.81 19.01 -2.11
N GLY A 200 -2.52 19.97 -2.70
CA GLY A 200 -3.77 20.51 -2.19
C GLY A 200 -4.86 19.43 -2.07
N ARG A 201 -4.98 18.55 -3.08
CA ARG A 201 -5.90 17.40 -3.03
C ARG A 201 -5.53 16.40 -1.94
N VAL A 202 -4.25 16.08 -1.78
CA VAL A 202 -3.78 15.19 -0.70
C VAL A 202 -4.02 15.82 0.67
N SER A 203 -3.84 17.14 0.80
CA SER A 203 -4.17 17.90 2.01
C SER A 203 -5.66 17.83 2.32
N LEU A 204 -6.53 18.01 1.31
CA LEU A 204 -7.99 17.92 1.44
C LEU A 204 -8.39 16.51 1.88
N SER A 205 -7.81 15.48 1.25
CA SER A 205 -8.01 14.09 1.65
C SER A 205 -7.59 13.84 3.10
N SER A 206 -6.43 14.34 3.52
CA SER A 206 -5.93 14.20 4.90
C SER A 206 -6.84 14.90 5.91
N THR A 207 -7.44 16.03 5.53
CA THR A 207 -8.48 16.73 6.31
C THR A 207 -9.74 15.88 6.43
N VAL A 208 -10.27 15.37 5.33
CA VAL A 208 -11.46 14.49 5.31
C VAL A 208 -11.24 13.26 6.17
N TRP A 209 -10.08 12.61 6.04
CA TRP A 209 -9.69 11.47 6.90
C TRP A 209 -9.76 11.84 8.39
N SER A 210 -9.19 12.98 8.76
CA SER A 210 -9.15 13.44 10.15
C SER A 210 -10.55 13.77 10.70
N LEU A 211 -11.46 14.28 9.86
CA LEU A 211 -12.85 14.53 10.24
C LEU A 211 -13.63 13.23 10.48
N VAL A 212 -13.40 12.22 9.63
CA VAL A 212 -14.06 10.91 9.73
C VAL A 212 -13.58 10.13 10.94
N GLU A 213 -12.27 10.08 11.21
CA GLU A 213 -11.72 9.38 12.39
C GLU A 213 -12.13 10.00 13.72
N ASN A 214 -12.16 11.33 13.81
CA ASN A 214 -12.46 12.03 15.07
C ASN A 214 -13.97 12.28 15.29
N GLY A 215 -14.83 11.73 14.42
CA GLY A 215 -16.29 11.77 14.61
C GLY A 215 -16.96 13.13 14.40
N GLY A 216 -16.28 14.11 13.80
CA GLY A 216 -16.82 15.43 13.46
C GLY A 216 -17.42 16.19 14.66
N GLY A 217 -16.61 16.95 15.39
CA GLY A 217 -17.12 17.91 16.37
C GLY A 217 -17.77 19.13 15.69
N ILE A 218 -18.84 19.66 16.28
CA ILE A 218 -19.52 20.89 15.83
C ILE A 218 -18.55 22.10 15.77
N ASP A 219 -17.42 22.03 16.48
CA ASP A 219 -16.42 23.11 16.59
C ASP A 219 -15.12 22.90 15.78
N VAL A 220 -15.03 21.90 14.89
CA VAL A 220 -13.80 21.72 14.10
C VAL A 220 -13.69 22.81 13.04
N ASP A 221 -12.69 23.68 13.16
CA ASP A 221 -12.35 24.63 12.10
C ASP A 221 -11.65 23.91 10.93
N VAL A 222 -12.45 23.54 9.93
CA VAL A 222 -12.01 22.84 8.72
C VAL A 222 -10.89 23.60 7.98
N ASP A 223 -10.97 24.93 7.94
CA ASP A 223 -10.00 25.76 7.22
C ASP A 223 -8.63 25.69 7.92
N ASP A 224 -8.61 25.88 9.23
CA ASP A 224 -7.40 25.76 10.04
C ASP A 224 -6.82 24.34 9.99
N LEU A 225 -7.67 23.31 10.06
CA LEU A 225 -7.24 21.92 9.93
C LEU A 225 -6.56 21.67 8.58
N PHE A 226 -7.17 22.12 7.48
CA PHE A 226 -6.58 22.01 6.14
C PHE A 226 -5.26 22.78 6.03
N MET A 227 -5.21 24.02 6.51
CA MET A 227 -3.99 24.83 6.50
C MET A 227 -2.86 24.20 7.32
N LYS A 228 -3.17 23.57 8.45
CA LYS A 228 -2.21 22.81 9.25
C LYS A 228 -1.66 21.61 8.47
N LYS A 229 -2.48 20.92 7.67
CA LYS A 229 -2.01 19.84 6.78
C LYS A 229 -1.05 20.36 5.72
N VAL A 230 -1.43 21.42 5.01
CA VAL A 230 -0.59 22.07 3.97
C VAL A 230 0.76 22.49 4.57
N HIS A 231 0.74 23.21 5.71
CA HIS A 231 1.95 23.68 6.36
C HIS A 231 2.85 22.52 6.84
N SER A 232 2.25 21.45 7.37
CA SER A 232 3.00 20.25 7.75
C SER A 232 3.66 19.58 6.56
N MET A 233 2.98 19.49 5.41
CA MET A 233 3.55 18.91 4.18
C MET A 233 4.67 19.77 3.62
N GLU A 234 4.46 21.10 3.53
CA GLU A 234 5.48 22.08 3.12
C GLU A 234 6.76 21.91 3.95
N LYS A 235 6.64 21.84 5.29
CA LYS A 235 7.77 21.70 6.20
C LYS A 235 8.58 20.43 5.94
N GLU A 236 7.93 19.31 5.70
CA GLU A 236 8.63 18.04 5.46
C GLU A 236 9.20 17.95 4.03
N LEU A 237 8.57 18.55 3.01
CA LEU A 237 9.16 18.70 1.67
C LEU A 237 10.42 19.56 1.71
N LYS A 238 10.40 20.67 2.44
CA LYS A 238 11.59 21.52 2.67
C LYS A 238 12.74 20.77 3.33
N LYS A 239 12.44 19.82 4.23
CA LYS A 239 13.47 18.94 4.80
C LYS A 239 13.98 17.96 3.75
N MET A 240 13.08 17.31 3.02
CA MET A 240 13.42 16.34 1.97
C MET A 240 14.30 16.95 0.88
N ALA A 241 13.99 18.16 0.42
CA ALA A 241 14.76 18.90 -0.58
C ALA A 241 16.22 19.16 -0.15
N LYS A 242 16.49 19.29 1.16
CA LYS A 242 17.87 19.44 1.68
C LYS A 242 18.68 18.15 1.66
N ILE A 243 18.01 17.00 1.56
CA ILE A 243 18.63 15.67 1.60
C ILE A 243 18.87 15.15 0.18
N VAL A 244 17.91 15.39 -0.72
CA VAL A 244 17.93 14.86 -2.08
C VAL A 244 18.76 15.78 -2.96
N LYS A 245 19.92 15.29 -3.39
CA LYS A 245 20.88 16.05 -4.21
C LYS A 245 20.58 15.97 -5.71
N LYS A 246 20.03 14.82 -6.14
CA LYS A 246 19.67 14.53 -7.53
C LYS A 246 18.29 13.91 -7.50
N ILE A 247 17.34 14.52 -8.20
CA ILE A 247 15.98 14.00 -8.32
C ILE A 247 16.04 12.76 -9.23
N PRO A 248 15.71 11.56 -8.72
CA PRO A 248 15.62 10.36 -9.55
C PRO A 248 14.34 10.36 -10.37
N ASP A 249 14.30 9.53 -11.41
CA ASP A 249 13.09 9.35 -12.23
C ASP A 249 12.04 8.54 -11.45
N VAL A 250 10.81 9.03 -11.42
CA VAL A 250 9.69 8.37 -10.72
C VAL A 250 8.47 8.32 -11.62
N LYS A 251 8.02 7.10 -11.92
CA LYS A 251 6.79 6.84 -12.68
C LYS A 251 5.69 6.34 -11.75
N ILE A 252 4.54 7.01 -11.72
CA ILE A 252 3.36 6.57 -10.99
C ILE A 252 2.28 6.14 -11.99
N ILE A 253 1.77 4.92 -11.84
CA ILE A 253 0.79 4.30 -12.73
C ILE A 253 -0.45 3.98 -11.90
N ASN A 254 -1.60 4.51 -12.29
CA ASN A 254 -2.88 4.04 -11.77
C ASN A 254 -3.37 2.88 -12.64
N GLY A 255 -2.97 1.66 -12.28
CA GLY A 255 -3.13 0.49 -13.14
C GLY A 255 -3.31 -0.81 -12.35
N ASP A 256 -3.71 -1.85 -13.06
CA ASP A 256 -3.96 -3.18 -12.51
C ASP A 256 -2.64 -3.96 -12.42
N ALA A 257 -2.29 -4.46 -11.24
CA ALA A 257 -1.06 -5.23 -11.03
C ALA A 257 -1.02 -6.55 -11.82
N ARG A 258 -2.19 -7.05 -12.26
CA ARG A 258 -2.33 -8.23 -13.13
C ARG A 258 -1.93 -7.93 -14.58
N ARG A 259 -1.71 -6.65 -14.92
CA ARG A 259 -1.28 -6.16 -16.24
C ARG A 259 -0.45 -4.88 -16.09
N LEU A 260 0.85 -5.03 -15.82
CA LEU A 260 1.73 -3.89 -15.57
C LEU A 260 2.10 -3.17 -16.87
N GLU A 261 1.91 -1.85 -16.92
CA GLU A 261 2.36 -0.95 -18.00
C GLU A 261 3.87 -0.61 -17.87
N VAL A 262 4.67 -1.66 -17.80
CA VAL A 262 6.12 -1.63 -17.61
C VAL A 262 6.78 -2.60 -18.60
N GLU A 263 7.89 -2.18 -19.19
CA GLU A 263 8.64 -2.98 -20.16
C GLU A 263 9.31 -4.20 -19.50
N MET A 264 9.44 -5.29 -20.26
CA MET A 264 10.08 -6.52 -19.76
C MET A 264 11.55 -6.30 -19.39
N ASN A 265 12.02 -6.97 -18.33
CA ASN A 265 13.43 -6.95 -17.91
C ASN A 265 14.04 -5.54 -17.72
N THR A 266 13.27 -4.58 -17.21
CA THR A 266 13.74 -3.20 -16.94
C THR A 266 13.94 -2.89 -15.46
N VAL A 267 13.35 -3.68 -14.56
CA VAL A 267 13.37 -3.45 -13.10
C VAL A 267 14.53 -4.18 -12.43
N ASP A 268 15.19 -3.54 -11.47
CA ASP A 268 16.33 -4.08 -10.72
C ASP A 268 15.97 -4.66 -9.35
N LEU A 269 14.83 -4.26 -8.78
CA LEU A 269 14.32 -4.78 -7.51
C LEU A 269 12.81 -4.58 -7.43
N ILE A 270 12.08 -5.59 -6.96
CA ILE A 270 10.69 -5.44 -6.53
C ILE A 270 10.62 -5.56 -5.02
N VAL A 271 10.00 -4.59 -4.34
CA VAL A 271 9.62 -4.70 -2.92
C VAL A 271 8.20 -4.20 -2.76
N THR A 272 7.32 -5.04 -2.21
CA THR A 272 5.88 -4.75 -2.20
C THR A 272 5.14 -5.41 -1.06
N SER A 273 3.92 -4.92 -0.82
CA SER A 273 2.97 -5.42 0.16
C SER A 273 1.60 -5.51 -0.50
N PRO A 274 1.25 -6.65 -1.12
CA PRO A 274 -0.05 -6.80 -1.76
C PRO A 274 -1.18 -6.72 -0.73
N PRO A 275 -2.44 -6.49 -1.16
CA PRO A 275 -3.59 -6.62 -0.29
C PRO A 275 -3.65 -8.04 0.31
N TYR A 276 -3.93 -8.15 1.60
CA TYR A 276 -4.05 -9.47 2.25
C TYR A 276 -5.48 -9.97 2.13
N VAL A 277 -5.64 -11.23 1.72
CA VAL A 277 -6.97 -11.83 1.57
C VAL A 277 -7.76 -11.74 2.88
N ASN A 278 -8.98 -11.21 2.80
CA ASN A 278 -9.88 -11.11 3.96
C ASN A 278 -9.31 -10.26 5.12
N ALA A 279 -8.52 -9.23 4.82
CA ALA A 279 -7.94 -8.32 5.81
C ALA A 279 -8.56 -6.92 5.83
N LEU A 280 -8.71 -6.26 4.67
CA LEU A 280 -9.38 -4.95 4.56
C LEU A 280 -10.19 -4.79 3.27
N ASP A 281 -11.26 -4.00 3.33
CA ASP A 281 -11.94 -3.43 2.15
C ASP A 281 -11.47 -1.98 1.96
N TYR A 282 -10.43 -1.76 1.15
CA TYR A 282 -9.85 -0.44 0.93
C TYR A 282 -10.85 0.53 0.32
N TYR A 283 -11.75 0.05 -0.56
CA TYR A 283 -12.80 0.91 -1.13
C TYR A 283 -13.62 1.56 -0.01
N ARG A 284 -14.08 0.78 0.98
CA ARG A 284 -14.91 1.29 2.09
C ARG A 284 -14.17 2.33 2.91
N VAL A 285 -12.89 2.08 3.19
CA VAL A 285 -12.06 2.98 4.01
C VAL A 285 -11.83 4.31 3.32
N HIS A 286 -11.61 4.31 2.00
CA HIS A 286 -11.31 5.52 1.24
C HIS A 286 -12.53 6.19 0.60
N MET A 287 -13.72 5.66 0.81
CA MET A 287 -14.96 6.11 0.16
C MET A 287 -15.15 7.63 0.23
N TYR A 288 -15.05 8.24 1.41
CA TYR A 288 -15.26 9.69 1.55
C TYR A 288 -14.18 10.52 0.87
N ASN A 289 -12.92 10.10 0.99
CA ASN A 289 -11.80 10.75 0.36
C ASN A 289 -11.96 10.75 -1.17
N MET A 290 -12.28 9.60 -1.75
CA MET A 290 -12.51 9.44 -3.18
C MET A 290 -13.68 10.30 -3.67
N LEU A 291 -14.80 10.31 -2.92
CA LEU A 291 -15.95 11.15 -3.25
C LEU A 291 -15.58 12.63 -3.27
N TRP A 292 -14.91 13.15 -2.23
CA TRP A 292 -14.48 14.55 -2.15
C TRP A 292 -13.50 14.95 -3.26
N LEU A 293 -12.67 14.02 -3.70
CA LEU A 293 -11.72 14.24 -4.79
C LEU A 293 -12.29 13.97 -6.19
N GLY A 294 -13.56 13.60 -6.30
CA GLY A 294 -14.22 13.30 -7.59
C GLY A 294 -13.66 12.06 -8.29
N MET A 295 -13.19 11.07 -7.54
CA MET A 295 -12.63 9.83 -8.06
C MET A 295 -13.72 8.76 -8.25
N ASP A 296 -13.52 7.87 -9.23
CA ASP A 296 -14.45 6.76 -9.50
C ASP A 296 -14.30 5.63 -8.46
N PHE A 297 -15.06 5.79 -7.39
CA PHE A 297 -15.15 4.82 -6.30
C PHE A 297 -15.73 3.46 -6.74
N ASP A 298 -16.70 3.46 -7.65
CA ASP A 298 -17.37 2.24 -8.09
C ASP A 298 -16.47 1.39 -8.98
N LEU A 299 -15.67 2.02 -9.83
CA LEU A 299 -14.63 1.34 -10.61
C LEU A 299 -13.61 0.67 -9.68
N PHE A 300 -13.12 1.40 -8.66
CA PHE A 300 -12.18 0.85 -7.68
C PHE A 300 -12.77 -0.36 -6.95
N ARG A 301 -13.99 -0.21 -6.42
CA ARG A 301 -14.70 -1.29 -5.70
C ARG A 301 -14.85 -2.58 -6.52
N ARG A 302 -15.07 -2.48 -7.83
CA ARG A 302 -15.27 -3.66 -8.71
C ARG A 302 -13.99 -4.45 -8.99
N HIS A 303 -12.83 -3.80 -8.92
CA HIS A 303 -11.56 -4.39 -9.34
C HIS A 303 -10.57 -4.62 -8.17
N GLU A 304 -10.98 -4.31 -6.95
CA GLU A 304 -10.15 -4.54 -5.76
C GLU A 304 -9.87 -6.03 -5.56
N ILE A 305 -8.58 -6.38 -5.49
CA ILE A 305 -8.10 -7.75 -5.25
C ILE A 305 -8.35 -8.10 -3.78
N GLY A 306 -8.99 -9.25 -3.55
CA GLY A 306 -9.20 -9.81 -2.21
C GLY A 306 -10.28 -9.12 -1.36
N ALA A 307 -11.15 -8.29 -1.96
CA ALA A 307 -12.21 -7.58 -1.25
C ALA A 307 -13.18 -8.53 -0.52
N HIS A 308 -13.45 -8.26 0.77
CA HIS A 308 -14.28 -9.10 1.61
C HIS A 308 -15.73 -9.17 1.15
N SER A 309 -16.25 -8.15 0.47
CA SER A 309 -17.63 -8.16 -0.01
C SER A 309 -17.91 -9.21 -1.09
N ASN A 310 -16.87 -9.82 -1.67
CA ASN A 310 -17.02 -10.81 -2.73
C ASN A 310 -17.24 -12.22 -2.12
N PHE A 311 -18.00 -13.06 -2.82
CA PHE A 311 -18.24 -14.47 -2.45
C PHE A 311 -18.67 -14.71 -0.99
N ILE A 312 -19.71 -13.99 -0.54
CA ILE A 312 -20.20 -14.08 0.85
C ILE A 312 -20.68 -15.50 1.20
N ASN A 313 -21.27 -16.23 0.25
CA ASN A 313 -21.83 -17.56 0.48
C ASN A 313 -20.78 -18.66 0.66
N ASN A 314 -19.66 -18.58 -0.08
CA ASN A 314 -18.54 -19.50 0.05
C ASN A 314 -17.23 -18.70 0.00
N ARG A 315 -16.68 -18.45 1.19
CA ARG A 315 -15.45 -17.66 1.35
C ARG A 315 -14.25 -18.32 0.70
N PHE A 316 -14.19 -19.64 0.53
CA PHE A 316 -13.05 -20.28 -0.13
C PHE A 316 -12.96 -19.95 -1.63
N ARG A 317 -14.05 -19.49 -2.26
CA ARG A 317 -14.02 -18.89 -3.60
C ARG A 317 -13.32 -17.53 -3.63
N LEU A 318 -13.42 -16.75 -2.55
CA LEU A 318 -12.60 -15.55 -2.39
C LEU A 318 -11.11 -15.90 -2.34
N LEU A 319 -10.75 -16.99 -1.64
CA LEU A 319 -9.35 -17.44 -1.58
C LEU A 319 -8.84 -17.87 -2.96
N SER A 320 -9.57 -18.70 -3.70
CA SER A 320 -9.13 -19.14 -5.03
C SER A 320 -9.03 -17.98 -6.03
N GLY A 321 -10.01 -17.08 -6.06
CA GLY A 321 -9.95 -15.86 -6.89
C GLY A 321 -8.74 -14.99 -6.54
N TYR A 322 -8.50 -14.75 -5.24
CA TYR A 322 -7.33 -14.03 -4.76
C TYR A 322 -6.00 -14.70 -5.18
N LEU A 323 -5.88 -16.02 -5.05
CA LEU A 323 -4.68 -16.74 -5.48
C LEU A 323 -4.46 -16.62 -6.99
N GLY A 324 -5.54 -16.62 -7.78
CA GLY A 324 -5.48 -16.38 -9.23
C GLY A 324 -4.97 -14.97 -9.56
N ASP A 325 -5.54 -13.94 -8.93
CA ASP A 325 -5.12 -12.54 -9.12
C ASP A 325 -3.65 -12.32 -8.71
N MET A 326 -3.23 -12.91 -7.59
CA MET A 326 -1.86 -12.83 -7.12
C MET A 326 -0.90 -13.59 -8.03
N LEU A 327 -1.26 -14.78 -8.53
CA LEU A 327 -0.44 -15.51 -9.49
C LEU A 327 -0.24 -14.70 -10.78
N ARG A 328 -1.30 -14.09 -11.33
CA ARG A 328 -1.20 -13.21 -12.50
C ARG A 328 -0.26 -12.03 -12.23
N SER A 329 -0.42 -11.38 -11.08
CA SER A 329 0.45 -10.28 -10.66
C SER A 329 1.91 -10.73 -10.51
N MET A 330 2.16 -11.92 -9.96
CA MET A 330 3.52 -12.48 -9.84
C MET A 330 4.13 -12.85 -11.20
N ILE A 331 3.33 -13.27 -12.19
CA ILE A 331 3.79 -13.46 -13.57
C ILE A 331 4.25 -12.11 -14.17
N GLU A 332 3.48 -11.04 -13.97
CA GLU A 332 3.88 -9.69 -14.40
C GLU A 332 5.13 -9.20 -13.68
N MET A 333 5.25 -9.46 -12.36
CA MET A 333 6.47 -9.19 -11.60
C MET A 333 7.68 -9.95 -12.15
N ASN A 334 7.51 -11.22 -12.55
CA ASN A 334 8.57 -11.96 -13.23
C ASN A 334 8.94 -11.26 -14.54
N ARG A 335 7.96 -10.95 -15.39
CA ARG A 335 8.17 -10.37 -16.73
C ARG A 335 9.00 -9.08 -16.69
N VAL A 336 8.72 -8.19 -15.75
CA VAL A 336 9.37 -6.85 -15.68
C VAL A 336 10.72 -6.86 -14.96
N LEU A 337 10.93 -7.81 -14.05
CA LEU A 337 12.16 -7.92 -13.26
C LEU A 337 13.31 -8.50 -14.10
N LYS A 338 14.51 -7.92 -14.00
CA LYS A 338 15.71 -8.49 -14.64
C LYS A 338 16.09 -9.85 -14.03
N LYS A 339 16.70 -10.71 -14.85
CA LYS A 339 17.25 -12.01 -14.39
C LYS A 339 18.22 -11.82 -13.23
N ASN A 340 18.21 -12.76 -12.28
CA ASN A 340 19.03 -12.81 -11.06
C ASN A 340 18.74 -11.70 -10.03
N LYS A 341 17.78 -10.80 -10.27
CA LYS A 341 17.33 -9.79 -9.30
C LYS A 341 16.24 -10.34 -8.38
N LEU A 342 15.92 -9.57 -7.33
CA LEU A 342 15.01 -9.98 -6.27
C LEU A 342 13.60 -9.43 -6.43
N CYS A 343 12.63 -10.26 -6.06
CA CYS A 343 11.25 -9.88 -5.79
C CYS A 343 10.95 -10.17 -4.32
N VAL A 344 10.57 -9.14 -3.57
CA VAL A 344 10.33 -9.20 -2.13
C VAL A 344 8.87 -8.88 -1.87
N ILE A 345 8.16 -9.83 -1.25
CA ILE A 345 6.73 -9.71 -0.94
C ILE A 345 6.57 -9.77 0.57
N VAL A 346 6.03 -8.70 1.15
CA VAL A 346 5.62 -8.65 2.56
C VAL A 346 4.16 -9.05 2.63
N VAL A 347 3.84 -10.10 3.39
CA VAL A 347 2.46 -10.58 3.51
C VAL A 347 2.16 -11.11 4.90
N GLY A 348 1.01 -10.74 5.43
CA GLY A 348 0.50 -11.22 6.70
C GLY A 348 -0.25 -12.54 6.57
N ASN A 349 -0.26 -13.31 7.65
CA ASN A 349 -1.21 -14.40 7.77
C ASN A 349 -2.62 -13.82 7.89
N SER A 350 -3.61 -14.50 7.31
CA SER A 350 -5.01 -14.15 7.51
C SER A 350 -5.82 -15.36 7.96
N SER A 351 -7.11 -15.16 8.21
CA SER A 351 -8.01 -16.26 8.58
C SER A 351 -9.28 -16.18 7.76
N LEU A 352 -9.76 -17.34 7.33
CA LEU A 352 -10.95 -17.47 6.50
C LEU A 352 -11.74 -18.68 6.98
N GLU A 353 -13.00 -18.49 7.37
CA GLU A 353 -13.84 -19.58 7.90
C GLU A 353 -13.16 -20.41 9.01
N TYR A 354 -12.42 -19.73 9.90
CA TYR A 354 -11.64 -20.31 11.00
C TYR A 354 -10.39 -21.11 10.58
N GLU A 355 -10.08 -21.15 9.30
CA GLU A 355 -8.82 -21.71 8.78
C GLU A 355 -7.73 -20.63 8.70
N LEU A 356 -6.51 -21.02 9.05
CA LEU A 356 -5.31 -20.18 8.89
C LEU A 356 -4.91 -20.14 7.41
N ILE A 357 -4.75 -18.94 6.87
CA ILE A 357 -4.28 -18.72 5.50
C ILE A 357 -2.85 -18.17 5.56
N GLU A 358 -1.89 -19.05 5.27
CA GLU A 358 -0.46 -18.73 5.21
C GLU A 358 -0.08 -18.28 3.79
N SER A 359 -0.49 -17.07 3.41
CA SER A 359 -0.33 -16.52 2.05
C SER A 359 1.10 -16.64 1.50
N TYR A 360 2.12 -16.45 2.36
CA TYR A 360 3.53 -16.57 1.95
C TYR A 360 3.89 -17.98 1.47
N LYS A 361 3.26 -19.05 1.99
CA LYS A 361 3.48 -20.43 1.53
C LYS A 361 2.90 -20.64 0.15
N PHE A 362 1.68 -20.16 -0.10
CA PHE A 362 1.06 -20.20 -1.42
C PHE A 362 1.91 -19.45 -2.44
N PHE A 363 2.37 -18.24 -2.11
CA PHE A 363 3.22 -17.44 -3.00
C PHE A 363 4.56 -18.13 -3.26
N ALA A 364 5.22 -18.66 -2.23
CA ALA A 364 6.48 -19.39 -2.39
C ALA A 364 6.32 -20.63 -3.28
N ASP A 365 5.23 -21.39 -3.12
CA ASP A 365 4.96 -22.56 -3.95
C ASP A 365 4.60 -22.20 -5.39
N MET A 366 3.72 -21.23 -5.60
CA MET A 366 3.34 -20.76 -6.94
C MET A 366 4.52 -20.16 -7.70
N SER A 367 5.42 -19.46 -7.00
CA SER A 367 6.61 -18.82 -7.60
C SER A 367 7.51 -19.80 -8.38
N LYS A 368 7.57 -21.06 -7.93
CA LYS A 368 8.39 -22.12 -8.55
C LYS A 368 7.94 -22.46 -9.97
N PHE A 369 6.66 -22.25 -10.29
CA PHE A 369 6.09 -22.52 -11.61
C PHE A 369 6.30 -21.37 -12.60
N ILE A 370 6.74 -20.20 -12.12
CA ILE A 370 6.82 -18.97 -12.92
C ILE A 370 8.24 -18.37 -12.86
N GLY A 371 9.26 -19.22 -12.85
CA GLY A 371 10.66 -18.81 -13.01
C GLY A 371 11.30 -18.12 -11.79
N PHE A 372 10.65 -18.15 -10.63
CA PHE A 372 11.22 -17.67 -9.37
C PHE A 372 11.75 -18.81 -8.50
N LYS A 373 12.81 -18.52 -7.76
CA LYS A 373 13.36 -19.38 -6.70
C LYS A 373 13.16 -18.70 -5.34
N PRO A 374 12.38 -19.28 -4.41
CA PRO A 374 12.36 -18.83 -3.03
C PRO A 374 13.76 -18.97 -2.40
N LEU A 375 14.29 -17.88 -1.85
CA LEU A 375 15.59 -17.87 -1.20
C LEU A 375 15.45 -17.92 0.32
N LYS A 376 14.65 -17.00 0.88
CA LYS A 376 14.50 -16.81 2.32
C LYS A 376 13.10 -16.31 2.67
N THR A 377 12.67 -16.59 3.89
CA THR A 377 11.45 -16.05 4.48
C THR A 377 11.75 -15.59 5.89
N TYR A 378 11.44 -14.34 6.20
CA TYR A 378 11.64 -13.79 7.54
C TYR A 378 10.29 -13.50 8.20
N PHE A 379 10.14 -13.94 9.44
CA PHE A 379 9.00 -13.62 10.29
C PHE A 379 9.23 -12.29 11.02
N ARG A 380 8.17 -11.49 11.18
CA ARG A 380 8.16 -10.32 12.06
C ARG A 380 6.85 -10.18 12.79
N ASN A 381 6.91 -9.69 14.01
CA ASN A 381 5.73 -9.29 14.78
C ASN A 381 5.32 -7.87 14.41
N ILE A 382 4.01 -7.63 14.34
CA ILE A 382 3.47 -6.30 14.11
C ILE A 382 3.24 -5.60 15.46
N ASP A 383 3.84 -4.43 15.66
CA ASP A 383 3.52 -3.56 16.80
C ASP A 383 2.19 -2.82 16.58
N LYS A 384 1.16 -3.31 17.26
CA LYS A 384 -0.24 -2.83 17.18
C LYS A 384 -0.46 -1.41 17.69
N THR A 385 0.50 -0.84 18.42
CA THR A 385 0.35 0.49 19.04
C THR A 385 0.70 1.64 18.09
N ARG A 386 1.27 1.33 16.92
CA ARG A 386 1.79 2.33 15.98
C ARG A 386 0.76 2.70 14.91
N LYS A 387 0.70 3.99 14.53
CA LYS A 387 -0.19 4.53 13.46
C LYS A 387 -0.02 3.91 12.05
N TYR A 388 0.98 3.04 11.85
CA TYR A 388 1.15 2.27 10.60
C TYR A 388 0.21 1.06 10.54
N THR A 389 -0.25 0.60 11.69
CA THR A 389 -1.12 -0.56 11.85
C THR A 389 -2.40 -0.07 12.51
N SER A 390 -3.45 0.00 11.74
CA SER A 390 -4.80 0.33 12.24
C SER A 390 -5.24 -0.73 13.25
N ALA A 391 -5.50 -0.32 14.49
CA ALA A 391 -5.88 -1.19 15.61
C ALA A 391 -7.13 -2.06 15.33
N ASP A 392 -7.98 -1.66 14.38
CA ASP A 392 -9.27 -2.28 14.07
C ASP A 392 -9.29 -3.12 12.77
N ILE A 393 -8.20 -3.13 11.99
CA ILE A 393 -8.16 -3.83 10.71
C ILE A 393 -7.55 -5.19 10.97
N GLY A 394 -8.40 -6.24 10.90
CA GLY A 394 -8.09 -7.67 11.01
C GLY A 394 -6.87 -7.97 11.86
N LYS A 395 -7.04 -8.50 13.08
CA LYS A 395 -5.98 -8.88 14.04
C LYS A 395 -4.89 -9.79 13.41
N ILE A 396 -4.02 -9.21 12.59
CA ILE A 396 -2.89 -9.82 11.93
C ILE A 396 -1.71 -9.37 12.76
N ASP A 397 -1.16 -10.32 13.49
CA ASP A 397 -0.15 -10.08 14.51
C ASP A 397 1.25 -10.37 13.98
N ASP A 398 1.32 -11.04 12.83
CA ASP A 398 2.51 -11.53 12.17
C ASP A 398 2.53 -11.20 10.67
N GLU A 399 3.72 -10.85 10.18
CA GLU A 399 4.02 -10.67 8.77
C GLU A 399 5.25 -11.48 8.37
N TYR A 400 5.27 -11.90 7.11
CA TYR A 400 6.36 -12.64 6.50
C TYR A 400 6.93 -11.84 5.35
N ILE A 401 8.25 -11.78 5.29
CA ILE A 401 9.00 -11.16 4.19
C ILE A 401 9.54 -12.30 3.33
N LEU A 402 8.84 -12.59 2.23
CA LEU A 402 9.22 -13.61 1.27
C LEU A 402 10.20 -13.03 0.25
N VAL A 403 11.41 -13.59 0.19
CA VAL A 403 12.47 -13.17 -0.73
C VAL A 403 12.61 -14.19 -1.84
N LEU A 404 12.28 -13.76 -3.06
CA LEU A 404 12.35 -14.56 -4.29
C LEU A 404 13.44 -14.01 -5.20
N GLN A 405 14.14 -14.89 -5.92
CA GLN A 405 15.05 -14.50 -6.99
C GLN A 405 14.52 -14.97 -8.33
N LYS A 406 14.50 -14.08 -9.33
CA LYS A 406 14.17 -14.47 -10.71
C LYS A 406 15.32 -15.29 -11.28
N VAL A 407 15.09 -16.58 -11.49
CA VAL A 407 16.08 -17.50 -12.08
C VAL A 407 15.84 -17.72 -13.57
N ASN A 408 14.57 -17.72 -14.00
CA ASN A 408 14.15 -17.83 -15.40
C ASN A 408 13.01 -16.86 -15.69
N ASP A 409 12.82 -16.54 -16.96
CA ASP A 409 11.59 -15.89 -17.42
C ASP A 409 10.42 -16.88 -17.28
N ALA A 410 9.24 -16.37 -16.92
CA ALA A 410 8.03 -17.17 -16.96
C ALA A 410 7.67 -17.51 -18.42
N GLU A 411 7.42 -18.79 -18.72
CA GLU A 411 7.04 -19.28 -20.06
C GLU A 411 5.54 -19.10 -20.35
N VAL A 412 4.84 -18.35 -19.49
CA VAL A 412 3.38 -18.13 -19.54
C VAL A 412 3.07 -16.65 -19.42
N SER A 413 1.96 -16.23 -20.03
CA SER A 413 1.43 -14.88 -19.86
C SER A 413 0.52 -14.80 -18.64
N ALA A 414 0.45 -13.63 -18.00
CA ALA A 414 -0.53 -13.33 -16.96
C ALA A 414 -1.97 -13.41 -17.46
N SER A 415 -2.22 -13.51 -18.78
CA SER A 415 -3.54 -13.74 -19.37
C SER A 415 -3.91 -15.21 -19.56
N ASP A 416 -2.99 -16.16 -19.35
CA ASP A 416 -3.24 -17.59 -19.52
C ASP A 416 -4.17 -18.12 -18.42
N GLY A 417 -5.47 -18.16 -18.69
CA GLY A 417 -6.47 -18.61 -17.73
C GLY A 417 -6.41 -20.10 -17.43
N GLY A 418 -5.96 -20.93 -18.37
CA GLY A 418 -5.82 -22.38 -18.16
C GLY A 418 -4.71 -22.66 -17.15
N PHE A 419 -3.52 -22.13 -17.41
CA PHE A 419 -2.39 -22.27 -16.48
C PHE A 419 -2.72 -21.74 -15.08
N VAL A 420 -3.33 -20.55 -14.99
CA VAL A 420 -3.71 -19.97 -13.68
C VAL A 420 -4.70 -20.88 -12.95
N ALA A 421 -5.73 -21.37 -13.64
CA ALA A 421 -6.71 -22.28 -13.04
C ALA A 421 -6.06 -23.59 -12.55
N ASP A 422 -5.15 -24.16 -13.32
CA ASP A 422 -4.46 -25.40 -12.96
C ASP A 422 -3.59 -25.23 -11.70
N ILE A 423 -2.78 -24.16 -11.63
CA ILE A 423 -1.93 -23.91 -10.47
C ILE A 423 -2.77 -23.60 -9.23
N VAL A 424 -3.82 -22.77 -9.35
CA VAL A 424 -4.70 -22.45 -8.21
C VAL A 424 -5.43 -23.71 -7.73
N THR A 425 -5.88 -24.58 -8.63
CA THR A 425 -6.50 -25.87 -8.28
C THR A 425 -5.54 -26.73 -7.47
N GLN A 426 -4.28 -26.85 -7.90
CA GLN A 426 -3.26 -27.59 -7.15
C GLN A 426 -3.03 -27.01 -5.75
N GLN A 427 -3.01 -25.68 -5.60
CA GLN A 427 -2.88 -25.03 -4.29
C GLN A 427 -4.07 -25.31 -3.39
N MET A 428 -5.30 -25.17 -3.92
CA MET A 428 -6.53 -25.40 -3.18
C MET A 428 -6.69 -26.87 -2.77
N ASP A 429 -6.25 -27.83 -3.61
CA ASP A 429 -6.24 -29.24 -3.26
C ASP A 429 -5.23 -29.58 -2.16
N LYS A 430 -4.04 -28.97 -2.18
CA LYS A 430 -3.07 -29.10 -1.07
C LYS A 430 -3.65 -28.56 0.22
N PHE A 431 -4.28 -27.37 0.17
CA PHE A 431 -4.92 -26.74 1.31
C PHE A 431 -6.07 -27.59 1.87
N LYS A 432 -6.92 -28.16 1.01
CA LYS A 432 -7.96 -29.11 1.40
C LYS A 432 -7.37 -30.31 2.16
N LYS A 433 -6.33 -30.94 1.61
CA LYS A 433 -5.64 -32.09 2.25
C LYS A 433 -5.02 -31.72 3.60
N GLN A 434 -4.56 -30.48 3.77
CA GLN A 434 -4.06 -29.98 5.05
C GLN A 434 -5.19 -29.91 6.08
N ILE A 435 -6.34 -29.35 5.72
CA ILE A 435 -7.51 -29.23 6.59
C ILE A 435 -8.09 -30.61 6.96
N GLU A 436 -8.08 -31.56 6.02
CA GLU A 436 -8.49 -32.95 6.28
C GLU A 436 -7.60 -33.64 7.34
N LYS A 437 -6.30 -33.30 7.39
CA LYS A 437 -5.33 -33.91 8.32
C LYS A 437 -5.24 -33.19 9.66
N VAL A 438 -5.36 -31.86 9.66
CA VAL A 438 -5.18 -31.00 10.84
C VAL A 438 -6.44 -30.17 10.98
N GLN A 439 -7.37 -30.64 11.82
CA GLN A 439 -8.59 -29.90 12.15
C GLN A 439 -8.23 -28.56 12.85
N GLY A 440 -8.72 -27.46 12.29
CA GLY A 440 -8.13 -26.11 12.33
C GLY A 440 -7.67 -25.55 13.68
N THR A 441 -6.56 -24.81 13.64
CA THR A 441 -6.15 -23.86 14.68
C THR A 441 -6.52 -22.46 14.19
N SER A 442 -7.66 -21.93 14.63
CA SER A 442 -7.98 -20.55 14.30
C SER A 442 -6.99 -19.61 15.00
N VAL A 443 -6.52 -18.59 14.30
CA VAL A 443 -5.76 -17.46 14.87
C VAL A 443 -6.55 -16.76 15.99
N ARG A 444 -7.87 -16.98 16.07
CA ARG A 444 -8.80 -16.33 16.99
C ARG A 444 -8.99 -17.02 18.34
N GLY A 445 -8.19 -18.04 18.66
CA GLY A 445 -8.24 -18.74 19.96
C GLY A 445 -9.56 -19.49 20.23
N ARG A 446 -10.51 -19.50 19.28
CA ARG A 446 -11.72 -20.31 19.32
C ARG A 446 -11.48 -21.57 18.50
N LYS A 447 -11.70 -22.74 19.10
CA LYS A 447 -11.68 -24.02 18.39
C LYS A 447 -13.02 -24.19 17.65
N PRO A 448 -13.04 -24.28 16.31
CA PRO A 448 -14.27 -24.59 15.58
C PRO A 448 -14.79 -25.99 15.93
N THR A 449 -16.08 -26.24 15.73
CA THR A 449 -16.68 -27.56 15.94
C THR A 449 -16.23 -28.54 14.85
N LYS A 450 -16.24 -29.84 15.14
CA LYS A 450 -15.87 -30.89 14.18
C LYS A 450 -16.79 -30.87 12.95
N GLU A 451 -18.08 -30.60 13.14
CA GLU A 451 -19.05 -30.47 12.04
C GLU A 451 -18.69 -29.31 11.10
N ARG A 452 -18.33 -28.14 11.66
CA ARG A 452 -17.98 -26.97 10.84
C ARG A 452 -16.69 -27.17 10.04
N LEU A 453 -15.72 -27.91 10.60
CA LEU A 453 -14.49 -28.26 9.88
C LEU A 453 -14.76 -29.24 8.74
N LEU A 454 -15.70 -30.17 8.89
CA LEU A 454 -16.14 -31.04 7.80
C LEU A 454 -16.87 -30.23 6.71
N GLU A 455 -17.72 -29.27 7.09
CA GLU A 455 -18.35 -28.34 6.14
C GLU A 455 -17.33 -27.51 5.34
N ASN A 456 -16.21 -27.11 5.96
CA ASN A 456 -15.14 -26.38 5.26
C ASN A 456 -14.54 -27.20 4.13
N VAL A 457 -14.32 -28.51 4.32
CA VAL A 457 -13.79 -29.39 3.27
C VAL A 457 -14.72 -29.42 2.06
N ASP A 458 -16.04 -29.52 2.28
CA ASP A 458 -17.01 -29.53 1.19
C ASP A 458 -17.12 -28.17 0.49
N LYS A 459 -17.07 -27.07 1.23
CA LYS A 459 -16.98 -25.72 0.65
C LYS A 459 -15.70 -25.53 -0.18
N ILE A 460 -14.57 -26.12 0.23
CA ILE A 460 -13.34 -26.08 -0.56
C ILE A 460 -13.48 -26.89 -1.84
N LYS A 461 -14.11 -28.07 -1.80
CA LYS A 461 -14.41 -28.85 -3.03
C LYS A 461 -15.28 -28.05 -3.99
N GLU A 462 -16.32 -27.40 -3.49
CA GLU A 462 -17.17 -26.52 -4.29
C GLU A 462 -16.36 -25.37 -4.88
N ALA A 463 -15.50 -24.72 -4.09
CA ALA A 463 -14.65 -23.64 -4.56
C ALA A 463 -13.70 -24.11 -5.67
N ILE A 464 -13.10 -25.30 -5.52
CA ILE A 464 -12.24 -25.92 -6.54
C ILE A 464 -12.99 -26.11 -7.87
N ALA A 465 -14.22 -26.62 -7.83
CA ALA A 465 -15.02 -26.84 -9.03
C ALA A 465 -15.32 -25.53 -9.80
N HIS A 466 -15.34 -24.39 -9.12
CA HIS A 466 -15.60 -23.07 -9.71
C HIS A 466 -14.34 -22.30 -10.12
N ILE A 467 -13.13 -22.79 -9.81
CA ILE A 467 -11.86 -22.10 -10.14
C ILE A 467 -11.79 -21.67 -11.61
N PRO A 468 -12.13 -22.52 -12.61
CA PRO A 468 -12.07 -22.12 -14.01
C PRO A 468 -12.92 -20.90 -14.35
N ASP A 469 -13.97 -20.62 -13.58
CA ASP A 469 -14.81 -19.43 -13.75
C ASP A 469 -14.34 -18.28 -12.88
N ASP A 470 -13.98 -18.55 -11.62
CA ASP A 470 -13.60 -17.52 -10.64
C ASP A 470 -12.28 -16.82 -10.97
N VAL A 471 -11.35 -17.51 -11.66
CA VAL A 471 -10.05 -16.93 -12.03
C VAL A 471 -10.03 -16.36 -13.44
N LYS A 472 -11.13 -16.44 -14.21
CA LYS A 472 -11.20 -15.81 -15.54
C LYS A 472 -11.10 -14.29 -15.36
N MET A 473 -10.14 -13.69 -16.04
CA MET A 473 -10.17 -12.24 -16.21
C MET A 473 -11.38 -11.87 -17.06
N GLU A 474 -12.30 -11.09 -16.52
CA GLU A 474 -13.29 -10.40 -17.33
C GLU A 474 -12.53 -9.54 -18.36
N ARG A 475 -12.89 -9.65 -19.64
CA ARG A 475 -12.41 -8.70 -20.66
C ARG A 475 -12.95 -7.33 -20.25
N GLN A 476 -12.10 -6.46 -19.69
CA GLN A 476 -12.47 -5.06 -19.44
C GLN A 476 -13.00 -4.48 -20.76
N ARG A 477 -14.28 -4.09 -20.75
CA ARG A 477 -14.92 -3.34 -21.83
C ARG A 477 -14.65 -1.86 -21.66
#